data_AF-A0AAQ3K8Z8-F1
#
_entry.id   AF-A0AAQ3K8Z8-F1
#
_cell.length_a   1.000
_cell.length_b   1.000
_cell.length_c   1.000
_cell.angle_alpha   90.00
_cell.angle_beta   90.00
_cell.angle_gamma   90.00
#
_symmetry.space_group_name_H-M   'P 1'
#
loop_
_entity.id
_entity.type
_entity.pdbx_description
1 polymer ?
#
loop_
_entity_poly.entity_id
_entity_poly.type
_entity_poly.pdbx_seq_one_letter_code
_entity_poly.pdbx_strand_id
1 'polypeptide(L)'
;MQALLGCFLFFWDISPNYLAIDEKFAGAAWVGQMEANFLGKTTKKDNRAPEDSFVKSQSDFSEFDPWTAWAYKPRTISLLLIGTCLLVWASGALDPERTKTNDVVTSVKRGVWAMIAVYLAYSLLQAPSTVLIRPHPAIWRLVHGMAVVYLSALTFLLFQNRDDARQFMKFLHPALGVQLPERSYSADCRIYVPENPESRFNNVYETLFDEFVLAHIFGWWGKAIMIRNQALLWVLSIGFELMELTFRHMLPNFNECWWDSIILDILICNWFGIWAGMRTVRYFDGKTYEWVGLSRQPNIIGKVKRTLGQFTPARWDKDEWHPLLGPWRFIQVLFLCVVFMTVELNTFFLKFCLWIPPRNPFIVYRLVLWWLIAIPTIREYNTYLQDRYAFSI
;
A
#
# COMPACT_ATOMS: atom_id res chain seq x y z
N MET A 1 -0.61 -20.04 5.36
CA MET A 1 0.53 -19.12 5.20
C MET A 1 1.27 -19.32 3.87
N GLN A 2 1.45 -20.55 3.39
CA GLN A 2 2.06 -20.82 2.07
C GLN A 2 1.22 -20.31 0.87
N ALA A 3 -0.11 -20.34 0.93
CA ALA A 3 -0.97 -19.75 -0.11
C ALA A 3 -0.87 -18.21 -0.21
N LEU A 4 -0.39 -17.53 0.84
CA LEU A 4 -0.27 -16.07 0.91
C LEU A 4 1.02 -15.55 0.27
N LEU A 5 2.08 -16.36 0.27
CA LEU A 5 3.30 -16.08 -0.49
C LEU A 5 3.08 -16.28 -1.99
N GLY A 6 2.24 -17.22 -2.40
CA GLY A 6 1.88 -17.42 -3.81
C GLY A 6 1.24 -16.18 -4.43
N CYS A 7 0.32 -15.52 -3.74
CA CYS A 7 -0.29 -14.27 -4.21
C CYS A 7 0.68 -13.08 -4.20
N PHE A 8 1.66 -13.05 -3.29
CA PHE A 8 2.66 -11.98 -3.21
C PHE A 8 3.80 -12.11 -4.22
N LEU A 9 4.28 -13.33 -4.46
CA LEU A 9 5.26 -13.62 -5.50
C LEU A 9 4.68 -13.33 -6.88
N PHE A 10 3.37 -13.52 -7.07
CA PHE A 10 2.67 -13.12 -8.29
C PHE A 10 2.69 -11.59 -8.52
N PHE A 11 2.65 -10.77 -7.46
CA PHE A 11 2.80 -9.31 -7.60
C PHE A 11 4.21 -8.87 -8.02
N TRP A 12 5.24 -9.69 -7.73
CA TRP A 12 6.59 -9.45 -8.23
C TRP A 12 6.75 -9.86 -9.71
N ASP A 13 5.95 -10.83 -10.17
CA ASP A 13 6.00 -11.38 -11.53
C ASP A 13 5.22 -10.56 -12.57
N ILE A 14 4.43 -9.56 -12.13
CA ILE A 14 3.69 -8.63 -13.02
C ILE A 14 4.56 -7.44 -13.48
N SER A 15 5.87 -7.43 -13.19
CA SER A 15 6.82 -6.51 -13.85
C SER A 15 7.57 -7.25 -14.97
N PRO A 16 7.13 -7.18 -16.25
CA PRO A 16 7.75 -7.97 -17.32
C PRO A 16 9.02 -7.33 -17.87
N ASN A 17 9.61 -6.35 -17.18
CA ASN A 17 10.88 -5.77 -17.58
C ASN A 17 11.87 -5.98 -16.44
N TYR A 18 13.05 -6.53 -16.77
CA TYR A 18 14.16 -6.91 -15.90
C TYR A 18 14.25 -8.38 -15.47
N LEU A 19 14.17 -9.30 -16.44
CA LEU A 19 14.93 -10.54 -16.42
C LEU A 19 15.63 -10.74 -17.77
N ALA A 20 16.71 -9.98 -17.97
CA ALA A 20 17.76 -10.28 -18.93
C ALA A 20 19.08 -9.74 -18.35
N ILE A 21 19.61 -10.44 -17.35
CA ILE A 21 21.03 -10.36 -17.01
C ILE A 21 21.57 -11.77 -17.16
N ASP A 22 22.51 -11.87 -18.10
CA ASP A 22 23.21 -13.04 -18.61
C ASP A 22 23.62 -14.10 -17.58
N GLU A 23 23.21 -15.34 -17.84
CA GLU A 23 24.01 -16.51 -17.52
C GLU A 23 25.12 -16.69 -18.56
N LYS A 24 26.25 -15.97 -18.44
CA LYS A 24 27.56 -16.51 -18.84
C LYS A 24 28.67 -15.98 -17.93
N PHE A 25 29.17 -16.92 -17.15
CA PHE A 25 30.41 -16.90 -16.40
C PHE A 25 31.57 -16.17 -17.10
N ALA A 26 32.21 -15.29 -16.33
CA ALA A 26 33.64 -15.29 -16.01
C ALA A 26 34.67 -15.51 -17.14
N GLY A 27 35.53 -14.51 -17.33
CA GLY A 27 36.91 -14.72 -17.76
C GLY A 27 37.40 -13.74 -18.84
N ALA A 28 38.58 -13.14 -18.58
CA ALA A 28 39.43 -12.36 -19.48
C ALA A 28 38.96 -10.92 -19.77
N ALA A 29 39.59 -9.88 -19.24
CA ALA A 29 40.91 -9.31 -19.59
C ALA A 29 40.79 -8.09 -20.53
N TRP A 30 41.22 -6.93 -20.03
CA TRP A 30 42.08 -5.89 -20.65
C TRP A 30 41.80 -5.34 -22.08
N VAL A 31 41.98 -3.99 -22.20
CA VAL A 31 42.08 -3.14 -23.43
C VAL A 31 40.73 -2.93 -24.16
N GLY A 32 40.28 -1.77 -24.66
CA GLY A 32 40.88 -0.50 -25.12
C GLY A 32 40.35 -0.21 -26.55
N GLN A 33 40.21 1.08 -26.92
CA GLN A 33 39.89 1.62 -28.27
C GLN A 33 38.42 1.49 -28.78
N MET A 34 37.68 2.57 -29.05
CA MET A 34 37.67 3.57 -30.16
C MET A 34 36.88 3.17 -31.43
N GLU A 35 36.16 4.18 -31.94
CA GLU A 35 35.64 4.42 -33.32
C GLU A 35 34.49 3.53 -33.82
N ALA A 36 33.30 4.09 -34.12
CA ALA A 36 32.91 4.98 -35.22
C ALA A 36 32.88 4.29 -36.60
N ASN A 37 31.86 4.67 -37.40
CA ASN A 37 31.53 4.30 -38.79
C ASN A 37 30.35 3.31 -38.93
N PHE A 38 29.38 3.47 -39.83
CA PHE A 38 28.95 4.54 -40.74
C PHE A 38 27.68 3.97 -41.42
N LEU A 39 26.72 4.85 -41.75
CA LEU A 39 25.75 4.79 -42.87
C LEU A 39 24.85 3.56 -43.11
N GLY A 40 23.55 3.86 -43.24
CA GLY A 40 22.85 3.49 -44.47
C GLY A 40 21.31 3.46 -44.46
N LYS A 41 20.73 4.46 -45.13
CA LYS A 41 19.49 4.47 -45.93
C LYS A 41 18.18 4.97 -45.31
N THR A 42 17.89 6.21 -45.71
CA THR A 42 16.60 6.88 -45.83
C THR A 42 15.69 6.25 -46.90
N THR A 43 14.41 6.09 -46.59
CA THR A 43 13.33 6.11 -47.58
C THR A 43 12.17 6.95 -47.02
N LYS A 44 11.91 8.10 -47.66
CA LYS A 44 10.77 8.98 -47.39
C LYS A 44 9.47 8.30 -47.85
N LYS A 45 8.43 8.29 -47.00
CA LYS A 45 7.04 8.23 -47.44
C LYS A 45 6.23 9.23 -46.61
N ASP A 46 5.68 10.21 -47.31
CA ASP A 46 4.84 11.30 -46.82
C ASP A 46 3.53 10.72 -46.26
N ASN A 47 3.18 11.06 -45.03
CA ASN A 47 1.83 11.00 -44.47
C ASN A 47 1.70 12.08 -43.40
N ARG A 48 0.87 13.09 -43.66
CA ARG A 48 0.60 14.21 -42.75
C ARG A 48 -0.44 13.82 -41.68
N ALA A 49 -0.16 14.31 -40.47
CA ALA A 49 -1.00 14.43 -39.25
C ALA A 49 -0.92 13.29 -38.20
N PRO A 50 -0.98 13.56 -36.87
CA PRO A 50 -0.73 14.79 -36.11
C PRO A 50 0.32 14.55 -34.98
N GLU A 51 1.62 14.71 -35.25
CA GLU A 51 2.67 14.56 -34.21
C GLU A 51 2.86 15.82 -33.34
N ASP A 52 2.30 16.97 -33.75
CA ASP A 52 2.48 18.25 -33.04
C ASP A 52 1.70 18.36 -31.71
N SER A 53 0.77 17.45 -31.40
CA SER A 53 0.03 17.45 -30.13
C SER A 53 0.69 16.59 -29.04
N PHE A 54 1.45 15.55 -29.43
CA PHE A 54 2.09 14.64 -28.48
C PHE A 54 3.44 15.19 -27.98
N VAL A 55 4.21 15.83 -28.87
CA VAL A 55 5.50 16.45 -28.51
C VAL A 55 5.30 17.69 -27.62
N LYS A 56 4.22 18.46 -27.84
CA LYS A 56 3.88 19.62 -26.99
C LYS A 56 3.41 19.21 -25.59
N SER A 57 2.81 18.02 -25.46
CA SER A 57 2.44 17.46 -24.17
C SER A 57 3.65 17.02 -23.34
N GLN A 58 4.79 16.69 -23.96
CA GLN A 58 5.95 16.17 -23.23
C GLN A 58 6.90 17.28 -22.76
N SER A 59 6.95 18.42 -23.46
CA SER A 59 7.76 19.59 -23.08
C SER A 59 7.24 20.32 -21.83
N ASP A 60 5.92 20.34 -21.61
CA ASP A 60 5.30 21.08 -20.49
C ASP A 60 5.45 20.40 -19.11
N PHE A 61 5.81 19.12 -19.06
CA PHE A 61 6.00 18.39 -17.78
C PHE A 61 7.44 18.40 -17.25
N SER A 62 8.38 19.02 -17.97
CA SER A 62 9.81 18.96 -17.62
C SER A 62 10.32 20.15 -16.80
N GLU A 63 9.55 21.24 -16.68
CA GLU A 63 9.97 22.41 -15.92
C GLU A 63 9.50 22.28 -14.45
N PHE A 64 10.22 21.46 -13.67
CA PHE A 64 10.04 21.43 -12.22
C PHE A 64 10.22 22.86 -11.67
N ASP A 65 9.27 23.34 -10.86
CA ASP A 65 9.35 24.66 -10.24
C ASP A 65 10.69 24.82 -9.50
N PRO A 66 11.48 25.89 -9.75
CA PRO A 66 12.79 26.11 -9.13
C PRO A 66 12.83 25.87 -7.61
N TRP A 67 11.74 26.19 -6.91
CA TRP A 67 11.61 26.02 -5.45
C TRP A 67 11.44 24.56 -5.01
N THR A 68 11.10 23.65 -5.92
CA THR A 68 10.92 22.21 -5.69
C THR A 68 11.93 21.36 -6.47
N ALA A 69 12.57 21.91 -7.51
CA ALA A 69 13.57 21.22 -8.33
C ALA A 69 14.75 20.66 -7.51
N TRP A 70 15.10 21.31 -6.40
CA TRP A 70 16.13 20.81 -5.47
C TRP A 70 15.77 19.44 -4.85
N ALA A 71 14.49 19.13 -4.69
CA ALA A 71 14.01 17.87 -4.09
C ALA A 71 14.03 16.70 -5.09
N TYR A 72 13.97 17.00 -6.39
CA TYR A 72 14.04 16.02 -7.47
C TYR A 72 15.47 15.73 -7.93
N LYS A 73 16.46 16.57 -7.59
CA LYS A 73 17.87 16.36 -7.93
C LYS A 73 18.53 15.39 -6.93
N PRO A 74 19.01 14.21 -7.37
CA PRO A 74 19.62 13.24 -6.47
C PRO A 74 20.95 13.77 -5.91
N ARG A 75 21.09 13.76 -4.58
CA ARG A 75 22.33 14.14 -3.86
C ARG A 75 22.92 12.93 -3.15
N THR A 76 23.09 11.84 -3.88
CA THR A 76 23.43 10.51 -3.34
C THR A 76 24.68 10.53 -2.47
N ILE A 77 25.76 11.19 -2.91
CA ILE A 77 27.03 11.27 -2.16
C ILE A 77 26.86 12.05 -0.85
N SER A 78 26.23 13.21 -0.90
CA SER A 78 26.01 14.04 0.31
C SER A 78 25.11 13.33 1.32
N LEU A 79 24.05 12.66 0.85
CA LEU A 79 23.14 11.90 1.71
C LEU A 79 23.82 10.67 2.31
N LEU A 80 24.70 10.01 1.56
CA LEU A 80 25.49 8.89 2.06
C LEU A 80 26.47 9.35 3.16
N LEU A 81 27.19 10.46 2.95
CA LEU A 81 28.09 11.02 3.97
C LEU A 81 27.36 11.40 5.26
N ILE A 82 26.23 12.10 5.14
CA ILE A 82 25.38 12.47 6.29
C ILE A 82 24.86 11.20 6.97
N GLY A 83 24.37 10.23 6.20
CA GLY A 83 23.88 8.94 6.70
C GLY A 83 24.95 8.18 7.48
N THR A 84 26.18 8.09 6.95
CA THR A 84 27.31 7.46 7.64
C THR A 84 27.65 8.18 8.94
N CYS A 85 27.70 9.52 8.94
CA CYS A 85 27.96 10.29 10.17
C CYS A 85 26.86 10.05 11.23
N LEU A 86 25.59 10.04 10.81
CA LEU A 86 24.46 9.75 11.69
C LEU A 86 24.50 8.33 12.24
N LEU A 87 24.92 7.33 11.45
CA LEU A 87 25.07 5.95 11.91
C LEU A 87 26.21 5.81 12.94
N VAL A 88 27.35 6.46 12.70
CA VAL A 88 28.48 6.46 13.65
C VAL A 88 28.08 7.13 14.97
N TRP A 89 27.31 8.21 14.91
CA TRP A 89 26.76 8.85 16.10
C TRP A 89 25.71 7.95 16.80
N ALA A 90 24.75 7.40 16.05
CA ALA A 90 23.65 6.61 16.59
C ALA A 90 24.09 5.24 17.13
N SER A 91 25.19 4.67 16.62
CA SER A 91 25.77 3.43 17.13
C SER A 91 26.36 3.58 18.53
N GLY A 92 26.67 4.81 18.95
CA GLY A 92 27.36 5.08 20.22
C GLY A 92 28.85 4.74 20.17
N ALA A 93 29.43 4.53 18.98
CA ALA A 93 30.86 4.26 18.82
C ALA A 93 31.76 5.36 19.40
N LEU A 94 31.24 6.60 19.50
CA LEU A 94 31.94 7.75 20.06
C LEU A 94 31.70 7.97 21.56
N ASP A 95 30.84 7.17 22.19
CA ASP A 95 30.50 7.27 23.62
C ASP A 95 30.48 5.87 24.28
N PRO A 96 31.66 5.34 24.64
CA PRO A 96 31.80 3.98 25.16
C PRO A 96 31.22 3.80 26.58
N GLU A 97 30.95 4.87 27.31
CA GLU A 97 30.33 4.79 28.65
C GLU A 97 28.84 4.47 28.54
N ARG A 98 28.16 5.08 27.58
CA ARG A 98 26.72 4.89 27.31
C ARG A 98 26.37 3.50 26.77
N THR A 99 27.35 2.76 26.24
CA THR A 99 27.14 1.40 25.72
C THR A 99 27.28 0.31 26.79
N LYS A 100 28.02 0.56 27.88
CA LYS A 100 28.17 -0.38 29.01
C LYS A 100 26.89 -0.57 29.83
N THR A 101 26.00 0.41 29.82
CA THR A 101 24.76 0.41 30.61
C THR A 101 23.54 -0.17 29.88
N ASN A 102 23.65 -0.48 28.59
CA ASN A 102 22.52 -0.94 27.79
C ASN A 102 22.39 -2.46 27.84
N ASP A 103 21.18 -2.95 28.17
CA ASP A 103 20.85 -4.38 28.08
C ASP A 103 20.94 -4.89 26.64
N VAL A 104 21.29 -6.17 26.46
CA VAL A 104 21.48 -6.82 25.15
C VAL A 104 20.24 -6.68 24.26
N VAL A 105 19.04 -6.74 24.84
CA VAL A 105 17.79 -6.56 24.08
C VAL A 105 17.71 -5.16 23.46
N THR A 106 18.16 -4.14 24.19
CA THR A 106 18.12 -2.75 23.72
C THR A 106 19.13 -2.48 22.62
N SER A 107 20.33 -3.07 22.71
CA SER A 107 21.35 -2.95 21.66
C SER A 107 20.92 -3.66 20.37
N VAL A 108 20.34 -4.85 20.46
CA VAL A 108 19.77 -5.57 19.32
C VAL A 108 18.64 -4.77 18.66
N LYS A 109 17.69 -4.23 19.44
CA LYS A 109 16.61 -3.39 18.89
C LYS A 109 17.17 -2.19 18.12
N ARG A 110 18.16 -1.49 18.67
CA ARG A 110 18.82 -0.36 18.00
C ARG A 110 19.51 -0.78 16.70
N GLY A 111 20.21 -1.92 16.72
CA GLY A 111 20.85 -2.47 15.53
C GLY A 111 19.86 -2.79 14.41
N VAL A 112 18.74 -3.46 14.74
CA VAL A 112 17.67 -3.78 13.77
C VAL A 112 17.04 -2.51 13.19
N TRP A 113 16.73 -1.51 14.02
CA TRP A 113 16.21 -0.23 13.54
C TRP A 113 17.20 0.50 12.64
N ALA A 114 18.50 0.44 12.94
CA ALA A 114 19.53 1.01 12.09
C ALA A 114 19.63 0.27 10.74
N MET A 115 19.58 -1.05 10.73
CA MET A 115 19.55 -1.86 9.49
C MET A 115 18.36 -1.49 8.60
N ILE A 116 17.16 -1.39 9.19
CA ILE A 116 15.95 -0.97 8.48
C ILE A 116 16.12 0.45 7.92
N ALA A 117 16.62 1.39 8.72
CA ALA A 117 16.83 2.77 8.29
C ALA A 117 17.81 2.87 7.12
N VAL A 118 18.93 2.13 7.15
CA VAL A 118 19.90 2.07 6.04
C VAL A 118 19.26 1.50 4.78
N TYR A 119 18.51 0.41 4.90
CA TYR A 119 17.83 -0.19 3.77
C TYR A 119 16.76 0.74 3.16
N LEU A 120 15.97 1.42 4.00
CA LEU A 120 14.98 2.39 3.53
C LEU A 120 15.66 3.60 2.86
N ALA A 121 16.81 4.06 3.36
CA ALA A 121 17.59 5.10 2.71
C ALA A 121 18.13 4.64 1.35
N TYR A 122 18.61 3.41 1.25
CA TYR A 122 19.00 2.81 -0.04
C TYR A 122 17.81 2.74 -1.01
N SER A 123 16.67 2.23 -0.55
CA SER A 123 15.44 2.12 -1.35
C SER A 123 14.97 3.49 -1.84
N LEU A 124 14.96 4.51 -0.98
CA LEU A 124 14.64 5.89 -1.35
C LEU A 124 15.50 6.42 -2.52
N LEU A 125 16.81 6.09 -2.51
CA LEU A 125 17.77 6.59 -3.48
C LEU A 125 17.78 5.79 -4.79
N GLN A 126 17.66 4.47 -4.71
CA GLN A 126 17.93 3.55 -5.82
C GLN A 126 16.72 2.77 -6.33
N ALA A 127 15.62 2.70 -5.58
CA ALA A 127 14.46 1.95 -6.04
C ALA A 127 13.86 2.57 -7.32
N PRO A 128 13.37 1.74 -8.26
CA PRO A 128 12.72 2.22 -9.46
C PRO A 128 11.47 3.04 -9.10
N SER A 129 11.13 4.01 -9.95
CA SER A 129 9.88 4.75 -9.83
C SER A 129 8.72 3.88 -10.31
N THR A 130 7.64 3.82 -9.52
CA THR A 130 6.35 3.22 -9.89
C THR A 130 5.60 4.10 -10.91
N VAL A 131 4.48 3.60 -11.45
CA VAL A 131 3.58 4.39 -12.32
C VAL A 131 3.07 5.67 -11.63
N LEU A 132 2.97 5.64 -10.30
CA LEU A 132 2.65 6.84 -9.52
C LEU A 132 3.86 7.75 -9.34
N ILE A 133 3.79 8.94 -9.92
CA ILE A 133 4.83 9.97 -9.82
C ILE A 133 4.59 10.89 -8.61
N ARG A 134 3.34 10.99 -8.11
CA ARG A 134 2.93 11.89 -7.01
C ARG A 134 2.42 11.12 -5.79
N PRO A 135 2.65 11.59 -4.53
CA PRO A 135 3.05 12.95 -4.16
C PRO A 135 4.48 13.34 -4.53
N HIS A 136 5.37 12.37 -4.39
CA HIS A 136 6.76 12.45 -4.82
C HIS A 136 7.24 11.02 -5.07
N PRO A 137 8.09 10.75 -6.09
CA PRO A 137 8.59 9.40 -6.35
C PRO A 137 9.29 8.77 -5.13
N ALA A 138 9.96 9.60 -4.31
CA ALA A 138 10.56 9.21 -3.03
C ALA A 138 9.61 8.44 -2.10
N ILE A 139 8.34 8.85 -2.02
CA ILE A 139 7.37 8.22 -1.13
C ILE A 139 7.09 6.80 -1.59
N TRP A 140 6.86 6.60 -2.89
CA TRP A 140 6.60 5.28 -3.45
C TRP A 140 7.83 4.37 -3.37
N ARG A 141 9.04 4.92 -3.54
CA ARG A 141 10.28 4.20 -3.28
C ARG A 141 10.40 3.76 -1.83
N LEU A 142 10.07 4.63 -0.86
CA LEU A 142 10.03 4.27 0.55
C LEU A 142 8.96 3.23 0.86
N VAL A 143 7.77 3.33 0.27
CA VAL A 143 6.70 2.33 0.41
C VAL A 143 7.16 0.97 -0.12
N HIS A 144 7.82 0.93 -1.27
CA HIS A 144 8.44 -0.29 -1.79
C HIS A 144 9.49 -0.85 -0.83
N GLY A 145 10.39 -0.02 -0.30
CA GLY A 145 11.35 -0.43 0.73
C GLY A 145 10.67 -1.02 1.98
N MET A 146 9.62 -0.37 2.49
CA MET A 146 8.84 -0.87 3.62
C MET A 146 8.13 -2.20 3.29
N ALA A 147 7.66 -2.38 2.05
CA ALA A 147 7.07 -3.63 1.59
C ALA A 147 8.09 -4.78 1.64
N VAL A 148 9.33 -4.55 1.20
CA VAL A 148 10.40 -5.58 1.24
C VAL A 148 10.82 -5.90 2.68
N VAL A 149 10.92 -4.89 3.56
CA VAL A 149 11.17 -5.11 5.00
C VAL A 149 10.04 -5.94 5.62
N TYR A 150 8.78 -5.60 5.32
CA TYR A 150 7.62 -6.34 5.78
C TYR A 150 7.62 -7.78 5.28
N LEU A 151 7.91 -8.00 4.00
CA LEU A 151 8.04 -9.34 3.42
C LEU A 151 9.15 -10.14 4.11
N SER A 152 10.29 -9.52 4.36
CA SER A 152 11.41 -10.17 5.08
C SER A 152 11.00 -10.58 6.50
N ALA A 153 10.25 -9.71 7.20
CA ALA A 153 9.73 -10.01 8.53
C ALA A 153 8.67 -11.13 8.50
N LEU A 154 7.78 -11.17 7.49
CA LEU A 154 6.84 -12.27 7.31
C LEU A 154 7.55 -13.59 6.99
N THR A 155 8.58 -13.56 6.16
CA THR A 155 9.41 -14.74 5.86
C THR A 155 10.10 -15.22 7.13
N PHE A 156 10.65 -14.33 7.95
CA PHE A 156 11.19 -14.71 9.26
C PHE A 156 10.13 -15.38 10.16
N LEU A 157 8.95 -14.76 10.29
CA LEU A 157 7.83 -15.33 11.08
C LEU A 157 7.35 -16.67 10.52
N LEU A 158 7.49 -16.91 9.22
CA LEU A 158 7.12 -18.19 8.59
C LEU A 158 7.97 -19.37 9.07
N PHE A 159 9.22 -19.13 9.44
CA PHE A 159 10.09 -20.16 9.99
C PHE A 159 9.97 -20.30 11.52
N GLN A 160 9.18 -19.46 12.19
CA GLN A 160 8.95 -19.57 13.62
C GLN A 160 7.79 -20.53 13.93
N ASN A 161 7.90 -21.25 15.04
CA ASN A 161 6.73 -21.93 15.60
C ASN A 161 5.71 -20.89 16.09
N ARG A 162 4.45 -21.29 16.24
CA ARG A 162 3.36 -20.41 16.67
C ARG A 162 3.68 -19.70 17.99
N ASP A 163 4.19 -20.43 18.99
CA ASP A 163 4.45 -19.88 20.32
C ASP A 163 5.69 -19.00 20.34
N ASP A 164 6.74 -19.39 19.61
CA ASP A 164 7.94 -18.57 19.42
C ASP A 164 7.61 -17.25 18.70
N ALA A 165 6.77 -17.31 17.66
CA ALA A 165 6.29 -16.12 16.95
C ALA A 165 5.51 -15.17 17.88
N ARG A 166 4.69 -15.71 18.79
CA ARG A 166 3.96 -14.90 19.79
C ARG A 166 4.90 -14.26 20.80
N GLN A 167 5.91 -14.99 21.28
CA GLN A 167 6.92 -14.40 22.15
C GLN A 167 7.74 -13.35 21.41
N PHE A 168 8.03 -13.57 20.13
CA PHE A 168 8.70 -12.58 19.29
C PHE A 168 7.93 -11.25 19.21
N MET A 169 6.60 -11.29 19.17
CA MET A 169 5.77 -10.07 19.15
C MET A 169 6.02 -9.14 20.35
N LYS A 170 6.48 -9.67 21.50
CA LYS A 170 6.84 -8.85 22.67
C LYS A 170 8.01 -7.89 22.40
N PHE A 171 8.90 -8.22 21.47
CA PHE A 171 9.99 -7.32 21.08
C PHE A 171 9.49 -6.09 20.32
N LEU A 172 8.39 -6.23 19.57
CA LEU A 172 7.76 -5.14 18.83
C LEU A 172 6.92 -4.24 19.75
N HIS A 173 6.11 -4.83 20.62
CA HIS A 173 5.31 -4.09 21.58
C HIS A 173 5.12 -4.90 22.88
N PRO A 174 5.37 -4.30 24.06
CA PRO A 174 5.42 -5.05 25.32
C PRO A 174 4.09 -5.70 25.71
N ALA A 175 2.96 -5.15 25.26
CA ALA A 175 1.62 -5.70 25.53
C ALA A 175 1.21 -6.88 24.62
N LEU A 176 2.09 -7.36 23.74
CA LEU A 176 1.79 -8.48 22.82
C LEU A 176 2.25 -9.83 23.39
N GLY A 177 1.87 -10.92 22.72
CA GLY A 177 2.28 -12.27 23.11
C GLY A 177 1.60 -12.79 24.38
N VAL A 178 0.46 -12.20 24.74
CA VAL A 178 -0.43 -12.63 25.83
C VAL A 178 -1.76 -13.04 25.22
N GLN A 179 -2.38 -14.09 25.75
CA GLN A 179 -3.68 -14.54 25.29
C GLN A 179 -4.73 -13.44 25.55
N LEU A 180 -5.48 -13.11 24.49
CA LEU A 180 -6.53 -12.10 24.56
C LEU A 180 -7.81 -12.68 25.18
N PRO A 181 -8.58 -11.90 25.94
CA PRO A 181 -9.89 -12.32 26.40
C PRO A 181 -10.80 -12.59 25.19
N GLU A 182 -11.58 -13.67 25.26
CA GLU A 182 -12.57 -13.97 24.23
C GLU A 182 -13.74 -12.99 24.37
N ARG A 183 -13.95 -12.16 23.35
CA ARG A 183 -15.14 -11.31 23.23
C ARG A 183 -16.11 -11.99 22.28
N SER A 184 -17.34 -12.23 22.74
CA SER A 184 -18.41 -12.77 21.92
C SER A 184 -19.27 -11.62 21.40
N TYR A 185 -19.34 -11.46 20.08
CA TYR A 185 -20.17 -10.43 19.44
C TYR A 185 -21.60 -10.91 19.16
N SER A 186 -21.85 -12.22 19.22
CA SER A 186 -23.18 -12.82 19.00
C SER A 186 -23.78 -13.49 20.24
N ALA A 187 -23.35 -13.13 21.46
CA ALA A 187 -23.86 -13.77 22.68
C ALA A 187 -25.37 -13.54 22.85
N ASP A 188 -25.86 -12.34 22.53
CA ASP A 188 -27.27 -11.99 22.50
C ASP A 188 -27.56 -11.01 21.35
N CYS A 189 -28.28 -11.48 20.34
CA CYS A 189 -28.60 -10.67 19.15
C CYS A 189 -29.94 -9.94 19.22
N ARG A 190 -30.58 -9.90 20.39
CA ARG A 190 -31.80 -9.11 20.59
C ARG A 190 -31.47 -7.62 20.51
N ILE A 191 -32.17 -6.91 19.64
CA ILE A 191 -32.08 -5.45 19.50
C ILE A 191 -32.62 -4.76 20.76
N TYR A 192 -33.70 -5.30 21.33
CA TYR A 192 -34.35 -4.78 22.52
C TYR A 192 -34.27 -5.81 23.66
N VAL A 193 -33.60 -5.44 24.74
CA VAL A 193 -33.38 -6.25 25.95
C VAL A 193 -33.94 -5.49 27.15
N PRO A 194 -35.24 -5.66 27.46
CA PRO A 194 -35.87 -4.93 28.56
C PRO A 194 -35.37 -5.38 29.94
N GLU A 195 -34.69 -6.53 30.02
CA GLU A 195 -34.13 -7.07 31.27
C GLU A 195 -32.82 -6.40 31.69
N ASN A 196 -32.16 -5.65 30.80
CA ASN A 196 -30.87 -5.03 31.10
C ASN A 196 -31.07 -3.75 31.95
N PRO A 197 -30.39 -3.63 33.11
CA PRO A 197 -30.57 -2.50 34.02
C PRO A 197 -29.99 -1.17 33.52
N GLU A 198 -29.02 -1.18 32.60
CA GLU A 198 -28.36 0.05 32.11
C GLU A 198 -29.05 0.62 30.87
N SER A 199 -29.35 -0.22 29.88
CA SER A 199 -29.97 0.21 28.63
C SER A 199 -30.83 -0.90 28.01
N ARG A 200 -32.03 -0.53 27.58
CA ARG A 200 -32.92 -1.45 26.85
C ARG A 200 -32.41 -1.82 25.45
N PHE A 201 -31.42 -1.10 24.94
CA PHE A 201 -30.77 -1.35 23.64
C PHE A 201 -29.27 -1.59 23.83
N ASN A 202 -28.86 -2.19 24.95
CA ASN A 202 -27.45 -2.33 25.32
C ASN A 202 -26.60 -2.98 24.21
N ASN A 203 -27.07 -4.09 23.64
CA ASN A 203 -26.36 -4.81 22.59
C ASN A 203 -26.11 -3.91 21.35
N VAL A 204 -27.11 -3.12 20.96
CA VAL A 204 -26.97 -2.18 19.83
C VAL A 204 -25.99 -1.06 20.17
N TYR A 205 -26.05 -0.53 21.38
CA TYR A 205 -25.16 0.53 21.82
C TYR A 205 -23.69 0.06 21.85
N GLU A 206 -23.43 -1.11 22.41
CA GLU A 206 -22.08 -1.69 22.46
C GLU A 206 -21.49 -1.94 21.06
N THR A 207 -22.31 -2.42 20.11
CA THR A 207 -21.87 -2.60 18.72
C THR A 207 -21.64 -1.27 18.01
N LEU A 208 -22.54 -0.28 18.15
CA LEU A 208 -22.42 1.01 17.47
C LEU A 208 -21.20 1.83 17.91
N PHE A 209 -20.76 1.67 19.15
CA PHE A 209 -19.58 2.35 19.70
C PHE A 209 -18.33 1.47 19.70
N ASP A 210 -18.33 0.38 18.94
CA ASP A 210 -17.15 -0.44 18.73
C ASP A 210 -16.19 0.22 17.71
N GLU A 211 -14.90 -0.07 17.86
CA GLU A 211 -13.86 0.37 16.93
C GLU A 211 -14.08 -0.12 15.49
N PHE A 212 -14.81 -1.23 15.30
CA PHE A 212 -15.07 -1.82 13.99
C PHE A 212 -15.98 -0.95 13.12
N VAL A 213 -16.91 -0.18 13.68
CA VAL A 213 -17.76 0.77 12.92
C VAL A 213 -16.90 1.80 12.19
N LEU A 214 -15.93 2.39 12.88
CA LEU A 214 -15.01 3.35 12.25
C LEU A 214 -14.08 2.64 11.26
N ALA A 215 -13.62 1.42 11.58
CA ALA A 215 -12.79 0.64 10.67
C ALA A 215 -13.52 0.31 9.35
N HIS A 216 -14.81 -0.03 9.40
CA HIS A 216 -15.64 -0.24 8.22
C HIS A 216 -15.77 1.05 7.40
N ILE A 217 -16.19 2.17 8.02
CA ILE A 217 -16.37 3.44 7.31
C ILE A 217 -15.06 3.89 6.62
N PHE A 218 -13.96 3.97 7.36
CA PHE A 218 -12.67 4.43 6.81
C PHE A 218 -12.04 3.40 5.87
N GLY A 219 -12.21 2.11 6.14
CA GLY A 219 -11.74 1.03 5.28
C GLY A 219 -12.39 1.08 3.91
N TRP A 220 -13.72 1.20 3.86
CA TRP A 220 -14.47 1.31 2.60
C TRP A 220 -14.25 2.63 1.87
N TRP A 221 -14.07 3.72 2.61
CA TRP A 221 -13.63 4.99 2.03
C TRP A 221 -12.26 4.86 1.33
N GLY A 222 -11.28 4.24 2.00
CA GLY A 222 -9.94 4.01 1.43
C GLY A 222 -9.96 3.07 0.23
N LYS A 223 -10.76 1.99 0.28
CA LYS A 223 -11.00 1.07 -0.84
C LYS A 223 -11.62 1.78 -2.03
N ALA A 224 -12.59 2.66 -1.80
CA ALA A 224 -13.26 3.38 -2.86
C ALA A 224 -12.33 4.35 -3.61
N ILE A 225 -11.42 5.02 -2.89
CA ILE A 225 -10.37 5.86 -3.48
C ILE A 225 -9.41 5.06 -4.38
N MET A 226 -9.13 3.82 -3.97
CA MET A 226 -8.19 2.92 -4.65
C MET A 226 -8.79 2.24 -5.88
N ILE A 227 -10.00 1.67 -5.78
CA ILE A 227 -10.64 0.86 -6.84
C ILE A 227 -11.46 1.71 -7.83
N ARG A 228 -11.99 2.84 -7.34
CA ARG A 228 -12.73 3.85 -8.13
C ARG A 228 -13.91 3.31 -8.94
N ASN A 229 -14.48 2.18 -8.54
CA ASN A 229 -15.61 1.55 -9.22
C ASN A 229 -16.69 1.10 -8.23
N GLN A 230 -17.87 1.70 -8.34
CA GLN A 230 -18.98 1.47 -7.40
C GLN A 230 -19.45 0.00 -7.39
N ALA A 231 -19.60 -0.62 -8.55
CA ALA A 231 -20.14 -1.98 -8.65
C ALA A 231 -19.16 -3.00 -8.05
N LEU A 232 -17.88 -2.87 -8.37
CA LEU A 232 -16.83 -3.73 -7.84
C LEU A 232 -16.70 -3.60 -6.32
N LEU A 233 -16.83 -2.39 -5.78
CA LEU A 233 -16.82 -2.16 -4.33
C LEU A 233 -18.00 -2.82 -3.63
N TRP A 234 -19.20 -2.78 -4.21
CA TRP A 234 -20.36 -3.51 -3.66
C TRP A 234 -20.18 -5.02 -3.68
N VAL A 235 -19.61 -5.56 -4.77
CA VAL A 235 -19.28 -6.99 -4.87
C VAL A 235 -18.29 -7.38 -3.78
N LEU A 236 -17.24 -6.57 -3.56
CA LEU A 236 -16.28 -6.81 -2.48
C LEU A 236 -16.93 -6.67 -1.09
N SER A 237 -17.85 -5.72 -0.91
CA SER A 237 -18.51 -5.50 0.39
C SER A 237 -19.37 -6.68 0.79
N ILE A 238 -20.27 -7.11 -0.10
CA ILE A 238 -21.07 -8.31 0.14
C ILE A 238 -20.17 -9.56 0.22
N GLY A 239 -19.14 -9.63 -0.63
CA GLY A 239 -18.20 -10.74 -0.65
C GLY A 239 -17.46 -10.91 0.67
N PHE A 240 -17.02 -9.83 1.31
CA PHE A 240 -16.30 -9.90 2.58
C PHE A 240 -17.18 -10.42 3.72
N GLU A 241 -18.44 -9.99 3.78
CA GLU A 241 -19.44 -10.44 4.77
C GLU A 241 -19.77 -11.93 4.60
N LEU A 242 -19.81 -12.41 3.35
CA LEU A 242 -19.92 -13.83 3.06
C LEU A 242 -18.69 -14.60 3.57
N MET A 243 -17.50 -14.03 3.50
CA MET A 243 -16.30 -14.64 4.06
C MET A 243 -16.35 -14.68 5.58
N GLU A 244 -16.82 -13.62 6.24
CA GLU A 244 -17.01 -13.62 7.69
C GLU A 244 -18.00 -14.69 8.14
N LEU A 245 -19.17 -14.76 7.48
CA LEU A 245 -20.15 -15.82 7.70
C LEU A 245 -19.55 -17.23 7.49
N THR A 246 -18.70 -17.40 6.47
CA THR A 246 -18.03 -18.66 6.17
C THR A 246 -17.03 -19.04 7.27
N PHE A 247 -16.24 -18.06 7.75
CA PHE A 247 -15.12 -18.28 8.67
C PHE A 247 -15.45 -18.03 10.15
N ARG A 248 -16.69 -17.71 10.51
CA ARG A 248 -17.14 -17.51 11.92
C ARG A 248 -16.84 -18.68 12.85
N HIS A 249 -16.76 -19.90 12.32
CA HIS A 249 -16.43 -21.09 13.09
C HIS A 249 -14.95 -21.18 13.47
N MET A 250 -14.07 -20.47 12.75
CA MET A 250 -12.64 -20.38 13.04
C MET A 250 -12.27 -19.12 13.83
N LEU A 251 -12.99 -18.02 13.59
CA LEU A 251 -12.71 -16.71 14.16
C LEU A 251 -13.92 -16.21 14.95
N PRO A 252 -13.86 -16.19 16.29
CA PRO A 252 -14.95 -15.69 17.13
C PRO A 252 -15.34 -14.23 16.84
N ASN A 253 -14.40 -13.43 16.33
CA ASN A 253 -14.67 -12.04 15.94
C ASN A 253 -15.67 -11.93 14.78
N PHE A 254 -15.73 -12.92 13.89
CA PHE A 254 -16.66 -12.93 12.74
C PHE A 254 -18.03 -13.50 13.09
N ASN A 255 -18.22 -13.92 14.34
CA ASN A 255 -19.50 -14.41 14.79
C ASN A 255 -20.30 -13.24 15.36
N GLU A 256 -20.93 -12.51 14.45
CA GLU A 256 -21.70 -11.31 14.69
C GLU A 256 -23.19 -11.56 14.51
N CYS A 257 -24.01 -10.59 14.89
CA CYS A 257 -25.45 -10.67 14.75
C CYS A 257 -25.88 -10.42 13.30
N TRP A 258 -26.99 -11.04 12.87
CA TRP A 258 -27.47 -10.88 11.49
C TRP A 258 -27.73 -9.41 11.10
N TRP A 259 -28.19 -8.60 12.06
CA TRP A 259 -28.47 -7.18 11.84
C TRP A 259 -27.19 -6.34 11.84
N ASP A 260 -26.13 -6.82 12.49
CA ASP A 260 -24.81 -6.20 12.49
C ASP A 260 -24.23 -6.30 11.07
N SER A 261 -24.00 -7.54 10.61
CA SER A 261 -23.40 -7.80 9.30
C SER A 261 -24.25 -7.25 8.13
N ILE A 262 -25.59 -7.40 8.16
CA ILE A 262 -26.44 -6.94 7.04
C ILE A 262 -26.75 -5.44 7.14
N ILE A 263 -27.25 -4.96 8.27
CA ILE A 263 -27.76 -3.59 8.36
C ILE A 263 -26.64 -2.63 8.70
N LEU A 264 -25.89 -2.91 9.76
CA LEU A 264 -24.85 -2.00 10.22
C LEU A 264 -23.66 -1.99 9.26
N ASP A 265 -23.10 -3.15 8.92
CA ASP A 265 -21.91 -3.19 8.10
C ASP A 265 -22.22 -2.96 6.62
N ILE A 266 -22.97 -3.83 5.92
CA ILE A 266 -23.25 -3.65 4.49
C ILE A 266 -23.99 -2.34 4.18
N LEU A 267 -25.14 -2.11 4.82
CA LEU A 267 -26.06 -1.05 4.40
C LEU A 267 -25.73 0.34 4.97
N ILE A 268 -25.06 0.41 6.12
CA ILE A 268 -24.73 1.69 6.77
C ILE A 268 -23.24 2.01 6.61
N CYS A 269 -22.35 1.26 7.26
CA CYS A 269 -20.93 1.58 7.36
C CYS A 269 -20.23 1.47 6.00
N ASN A 270 -20.38 0.32 5.33
CA ASN A 270 -19.75 0.03 4.05
C ASN A 270 -20.32 0.92 2.96
N TRP A 271 -21.65 1.03 2.87
CA TRP A 271 -22.33 1.95 1.96
C TRP A 271 -21.84 3.40 2.12
N PHE A 272 -21.81 3.91 3.35
CA PHE A 272 -21.40 5.28 3.62
C PHE A 272 -19.93 5.50 3.27
N GLY A 273 -19.05 4.57 3.63
CA GLY A 273 -17.63 4.61 3.26
C GLY A 273 -17.44 4.63 1.73
N ILE A 274 -18.11 3.73 1.01
CA ILE A 274 -18.08 3.68 -0.46
C ILE A 274 -18.59 5.00 -1.05
N TRP A 275 -19.74 5.49 -0.59
CA TRP A 275 -20.33 6.74 -1.07
C TRP A 275 -19.39 7.93 -0.85
N ALA A 276 -18.83 8.06 0.37
CA ALA A 276 -17.92 9.15 0.73
C ALA A 276 -16.61 9.07 -0.09
N GLY A 277 -16.07 7.87 -0.28
CA GLY A 277 -14.85 7.67 -1.08
C GLY A 277 -15.09 7.97 -2.57
N MET A 278 -16.20 7.50 -3.14
CA MET A 278 -16.57 7.82 -4.52
C MET A 278 -16.90 9.30 -4.72
N ARG A 279 -17.45 9.97 -3.71
CA ARG A 279 -17.63 11.43 -3.70
C ARG A 279 -16.28 12.15 -3.69
N THR A 280 -15.32 11.66 -2.91
CA THR A 280 -13.94 12.16 -2.87
C THR A 280 -13.28 12.02 -4.23
N VAL A 281 -13.40 10.85 -4.88
CA VAL A 281 -12.92 10.60 -6.25
C VAL A 281 -13.52 11.59 -7.24
N ARG A 282 -14.85 11.78 -7.25
CA ARG A 282 -15.53 12.74 -8.15
C ARG A 282 -15.12 14.19 -7.90
N TYR A 283 -14.90 14.56 -6.64
CA TYR A 283 -14.44 15.90 -6.27
C TYR A 283 -13.07 16.23 -6.87
N PHE A 284 -12.19 15.22 -6.99
CA PHE A 284 -10.86 15.38 -7.57
C PHE A 284 -10.80 15.16 -9.09
N ASP A 285 -11.65 14.30 -9.66
CA ASP A 285 -11.81 14.04 -11.10
C ASP A 285 -12.22 15.30 -11.88
N GLY A 286 -13.09 16.14 -11.31
CA GLY A 286 -13.57 17.36 -11.95
C GLY A 286 -12.63 18.57 -11.88
N LYS A 287 -11.44 18.45 -11.27
CA LYS A 287 -10.50 19.57 -11.15
C LYS A 287 -9.37 19.46 -12.16
N THR A 288 -9.42 20.29 -13.20
CA THR A 288 -8.26 20.61 -14.01
C THR A 288 -7.30 21.42 -13.13
N TYR A 289 -6.23 20.79 -12.69
CA TYR A 289 -5.17 21.50 -11.98
C TYR A 289 -4.31 22.22 -13.01
N GLU A 290 -4.46 23.54 -13.15
CA GLU A 290 -3.40 24.37 -13.72
C GLU A 290 -2.24 24.38 -12.72
N TRP A 291 -1.26 23.53 -12.97
CA TRP A 291 -0.13 23.31 -12.07
C TRP A 291 0.91 24.44 -12.19
N VAL A 292 0.51 25.70 -12.00
CA VAL A 292 1.47 26.79 -11.78
C VAL A 292 2.39 26.45 -10.61
N GLY A 293 3.68 26.75 -10.73
CA GLY A 293 4.69 26.50 -9.70
C GLY A 293 4.33 27.12 -8.34
N LEU A 294 4.82 26.54 -7.25
CA LEU A 294 4.73 27.06 -5.88
C LEU A 294 5.29 28.50 -5.78
N SER A 295 6.33 28.80 -6.56
CA SER A 295 6.93 30.13 -6.71
C SER A 295 5.99 31.18 -7.30
N ARG A 296 5.02 30.77 -8.13
CA ARG A 296 4.03 31.66 -8.76
C ARG A 296 2.76 31.87 -7.92
N GLN A 297 2.68 31.27 -6.73
CA GLN A 297 1.53 31.45 -5.83
C GLN A 297 1.66 32.74 -5.02
N PRO A 298 0.70 33.69 -5.12
CA PRO A 298 0.82 35.00 -4.51
C PRO A 298 0.68 34.98 -2.97
N ASN A 299 -0.09 34.02 -2.43
CA ASN A 299 -0.44 33.96 -1.01
C ASN A 299 0.16 32.73 -0.31
N ILE A 300 0.46 32.84 0.99
CA ILE A 300 0.90 31.72 1.84
C ILE A 300 -0.15 30.60 1.87
N ILE A 301 -1.44 30.95 1.96
CA ILE A 301 -2.55 29.99 1.87
C ILE A 301 -2.56 29.28 0.50
N GLY A 302 -2.21 30.00 -0.56
CA GLY A 302 -2.03 29.43 -1.91
C GLY A 302 -0.87 28.45 -1.97
N LYS A 303 0.27 28.77 -1.33
CA LYS A 303 1.42 27.86 -1.21
C LYS A 303 1.10 26.61 -0.38
N VAL A 304 0.42 26.75 0.76
CA VAL A 304 -0.02 25.60 1.58
C VAL A 304 -1.00 24.73 0.80
N LYS A 305 -2.03 25.32 0.19
CA LYS A 305 -2.99 24.59 -0.66
C LYS A 305 -2.30 23.90 -1.83
N ARG A 306 -1.30 24.53 -2.44
CA ARG A 306 -0.51 23.97 -3.54
C ARG A 306 0.39 22.82 -3.09
N THR A 307 0.97 22.93 -1.90
CA THR A 307 1.78 21.88 -1.25
C THR A 307 0.90 20.68 -0.92
N LEU A 308 -0.29 20.90 -0.33
CA LEU A 308 -1.27 19.84 -0.08
C LEU A 308 -1.77 19.20 -1.38
N GLY A 309 -1.95 19.99 -2.45
CA GLY A 309 -2.28 19.48 -3.79
C GLY A 309 -1.13 18.74 -4.49
N GLN A 310 0.10 18.76 -3.96
CA GLN A 310 1.13 17.84 -4.45
C GLN A 310 0.84 16.41 -3.99
N PHE A 311 0.14 16.23 -2.86
CA PHE A 311 -0.23 14.91 -2.33
C PHE A 311 -1.41 14.24 -3.04
N THR A 312 -2.01 14.90 -4.02
CA THR A 312 -2.99 14.28 -4.91
C THR A 312 -2.32 13.76 -6.18
N PRO A 313 -2.68 12.54 -6.67
CA PRO A 313 -2.35 12.06 -8.00
C PRO A 313 -2.39 13.11 -9.11
N ALA A 314 -1.48 12.98 -10.07
CA ALA A 314 -1.33 13.93 -11.18
C ALA A 314 -2.56 13.96 -12.11
N ARG A 315 -3.24 12.82 -12.25
CA ARG A 315 -4.53 12.67 -12.92
C ARG A 315 -5.40 11.75 -12.08
N TRP A 316 -6.69 12.06 -12.03
CA TRP A 316 -7.68 11.29 -11.27
C TRP A 316 -8.59 10.50 -12.20
N ASP A 317 -8.02 9.84 -13.20
CA ASP A 317 -8.81 9.12 -14.20
C ASP A 317 -9.59 7.97 -13.54
N LYS A 318 -10.79 7.72 -14.03
CA LYS A 318 -11.62 6.59 -13.62
C LYS A 318 -10.98 5.28 -14.09
N ASP A 319 -10.87 4.31 -13.18
CA ASP A 319 -10.41 2.97 -13.54
C ASP A 319 -11.53 2.24 -14.29
N GLU A 320 -11.26 1.83 -15.51
CA GLU A 320 -12.20 1.11 -16.35
C GLU A 320 -11.95 -0.40 -16.25
N TRP A 321 -12.79 -1.10 -15.49
CA TRP A 321 -12.66 -2.55 -15.24
C TRP A 321 -13.41 -3.40 -16.26
N HIS A 322 -14.62 -2.97 -16.66
CA HIS A 322 -15.50 -3.60 -17.65
C HIS A 322 -15.52 -5.15 -17.63
N PRO A 323 -15.92 -5.78 -16.52
CA PRO A 323 -15.78 -7.23 -16.32
C PRO A 323 -16.56 -8.08 -17.35
N LEU A 324 -17.61 -7.53 -17.96
CA LEU A 324 -18.49 -8.25 -18.89
C LEU A 324 -18.07 -8.14 -20.37
N LEU A 325 -16.96 -7.46 -20.69
CA LEU A 325 -16.52 -7.31 -22.09
C LEU A 325 -15.98 -8.61 -22.71
N GLY A 326 -15.68 -9.63 -21.90
CA GLY A 326 -15.27 -10.94 -22.38
C GLY A 326 -14.93 -11.90 -21.24
N PRO A 327 -14.89 -13.22 -21.49
CA PRO A 327 -14.66 -14.22 -20.44
C PRO A 327 -13.29 -14.07 -19.79
N TRP A 328 -12.24 -13.73 -20.55
CA TRP A 328 -10.90 -13.52 -19.99
C TRP A 328 -10.84 -12.30 -19.07
N ARG A 329 -11.44 -11.19 -19.49
CA ARG A 329 -11.52 -9.98 -18.65
C ARG A 329 -12.35 -10.23 -17.39
N PHE A 330 -13.41 -11.04 -17.47
CA PHE A 330 -14.16 -11.47 -16.30
C PHE A 330 -13.28 -12.25 -15.31
N ILE A 331 -12.52 -13.23 -15.79
CA ILE A 331 -11.60 -14.03 -14.95
C ILE A 331 -10.53 -13.14 -14.30
N GLN A 332 -9.95 -12.21 -15.06
CA GLN A 332 -8.94 -11.28 -14.55
C GLN A 332 -9.48 -10.34 -13.45
N VAL A 333 -10.71 -9.83 -13.61
CA VAL A 333 -11.35 -9.00 -12.57
C VAL A 333 -11.76 -9.87 -11.37
N LEU A 334 -12.25 -11.10 -11.59
CA LEU A 334 -12.57 -12.03 -10.51
C LEU A 334 -11.32 -12.42 -9.71
N PHE A 335 -10.20 -12.66 -10.38
CA PHE A 335 -8.91 -12.92 -9.72
C PHE A 335 -8.52 -11.79 -8.80
N LEU A 336 -8.70 -10.53 -9.24
CA LEU A 336 -8.47 -9.37 -8.39
C LEU A 336 -9.36 -9.39 -7.14
N CYS A 337 -10.65 -9.70 -7.28
CA CYS A 337 -11.55 -9.83 -6.13
C CYS A 337 -11.09 -10.90 -5.13
N VAL A 338 -10.66 -12.06 -5.62
CA VAL A 338 -10.18 -13.17 -4.78
C VAL A 338 -8.91 -12.77 -4.03
N VAL A 339 -7.95 -12.14 -4.71
CA VAL A 339 -6.72 -11.63 -4.08
C VAL A 339 -7.08 -10.60 -3.01
N PHE A 340 -8.01 -9.69 -3.31
CA PHE A 340 -8.46 -8.67 -2.37
C PHE A 340 -9.01 -9.30 -1.08
N MET A 341 -10.02 -10.17 -1.21
CA MET A 341 -10.63 -10.87 -0.07
C MET A 341 -9.61 -11.69 0.73
N THR A 342 -8.64 -12.31 0.05
CA THR A 342 -7.57 -13.09 0.70
C THR A 342 -6.67 -12.20 1.56
N VAL A 343 -6.28 -11.02 1.06
CA VAL A 343 -5.48 -10.04 1.82
C VAL A 343 -6.26 -9.51 3.02
N GLU A 344 -7.57 -9.28 2.88
CA GLU A 344 -8.42 -8.84 3.98
C GLU A 344 -8.48 -9.89 5.09
N LEU A 345 -8.83 -11.14 4.73
CA LEU A 345 -8.86 -12.26 5.67
C LEU A 345 -7.51 -12.49 6.34
N ASN A 346 -6.41 -12.33 5.60
CA ASN A 346 -5.08 -12.45 6.19
C ASN A 346 -4.89 -11.51 7.38
N THR A 347 -5.47 -10.31 7.33
CA THR A 347 -5.41 -9.37 8.45
C THR A 347 -6.00 -9.97 9.72
N PHE A 348 -7.20 -10.54 9.64
CA PHE A 348 -7.90 -11.12 10.78
C PHE A 348 -7.22 -12.38 11.29
N PHE A 349 -6.85 -13.29 10.38
CA PHE A 349 -6.16 -14.53 10.73
C PHE A 349 -4.78 -14.28 11.36
N LEU A 350 -4.00 -13.33 10.82
CA LEU A 350 -2.68 -13.04 11.36
C LEU A 350 -2.78 -12.43 12.77
N LYS A 351 -3.73 -11.51 12.98
CA LYS A 351 -4.06 -10.97 14.31
C LYS A 351 -4.42 -12.07 15.29
N PHE A 352 -5.25 -13.03 14.86
CA PHE A 352 -5.72 -14.13 15.70
C PHE A 352 -4.57 -15.09 16.07
N CYS A 353 -3.77 -15.52 15.09
CA CYS A 353 -2.65 -16.43 15.30
C CYS A 353 -1.60 -15.84 16.25
N LEU A 354 -1.28 -14.56 16.10
CA LEU A 354 -0.23 -13.85 16.84
C LEU A 354 -0.72 -13.15 18.12
N TRP A 355 -1.99 -13.30 18.49
CA TRP A 355 -2.61 -12.63 19.65
C TRP A 355 -2.41 -11.11 19.67
N ILE A 356 -2.72 -10.46 18.55
CA ILE A 356 -2.64 -9.00 18.43
C ILE A 356 -4.02 -8.40 18.74
N PRO A 357 -4.17 -7.54 19.77
CA PRO A 357 -5.46 -6.96 20.09
C PRO A 357 -5.93 -6.02 18.97
N PRO A 358 -7.25 -5.92 18.69
CA PRO A 358 -7.80 -5.05 17.64
C PRO A 358 -7.35 -3.58 17.77
N ARG A 359 -7.29 -3.08 19.01
CA ARG A 359 -6.89 -1.70 19.33
C ARG A 359 -5.39 -1.43 19.23
N ASN A 360 -4.58 -2.44 18.91
CA ASN A 360 -3.14 -2.24 18.82
C ASN A 360 -2.78 -1.42 17.56
N PRO A 361 -1.98 -0.35 17.67
CA PRO A 361 -1.59 0.48 16.54
C PRO A 361 -0.83 -0.29 15.46
N PHE A 362 -0.20 -1.42 15.79
CA PHE A 362 0.47 -2.29 14.83
C PHE A 362 -0.47 -2.75 13.70
N ILE A 363 -1.74 -3.04 14.01
CA ILE A 363 -2.73 -3.43 13.00
C ILE A 363 -3.00 -2.25 12.07
N VAL A 364 -3.18 -1.04 12.63
CA VAL A 364 -3.41 0.18 11.85
C VAL A 364 -2.22 0.48 10.94
N TYR A 365 -0.98 0.40 11.45
CA TYR A 365 0.23 0.59 10.63
C TYR A 365 0.32 -0.42 9.48
N ARG A 366 0.00 -1.69 9.75
CA ARG A 366 -0.04 -2.72 8.73
C ARG A 366 -1.11 -2.42 7.67
N LEU A 367 -2.32 -2.04 8.06
CA LEU A 367 -3.40 -1.67 7.14
C LEU A 367 -3.04 -0.47 6.27
N VAL A 368 -2.44 0.57 6.85
CA VAL A 368 -1.97 1.75 6.12
C VAL A 368 -0.87 1.37 5.12
N LEU A 369 0.10 0.54 5.52
CA LEU A 369 1.15 0.08 4.62
C LEU A 369 0.57 -0.71 3.43
N TRP A 370 -0.35 -1.64 3.69
CA TRP A 370 -1.02 -2.41 2.65
C TRP A 370 -1.85 -1.55 1.72
N TRP A 371 -2.56 -0.55 2.27
CA TRP A 371 -3.29 0.41 1.46
C TRP A 371 -2.34 1.21 0.56
N LEU A 372 -1.22 1.71 1.09
CA LEU A 372 -0.21 2.44 0.32
C LEU A 372 0.43 1.57 -0.79
N ILE A 373 0.67 0.28 -0.52
CA ILE A 373 1.17 -0.66 -1.54
C ILE A 373 0.11 -0.89 -2.61
N ALA A 374 -1.16 -1.03 -2.22
CA ALA A 374 -2.22 -1.40 -3.14
C ALA A 374 -2.60 -0.28 -4.13
N ILE A 375 -2.45 1.00 -3.77
CA ILE A 375 -2.76 2.13 -4.68
C ILE A 375 -2.01 2.04 -6.03
N PRO A 376 -0.66 1.99 -6.09
CA PRO A 376 0.06 1.84 -7.36
C PRO A 376 -0.24 0.51 -8.03
N THR A 377 -0.31 -0.58 -7.25
CA THR A 377 -0.53 -1.93 -7.75
C THR A 377 -1.86 -2.10 -8.48
N ILE A 378 -2.97 -1.59 -7.91
CA ILE A 378 -4.30 -1.65 -8.52
C ILE A 378 -4.33 -0.83 -9.80
N ARG A 379 -3.65 0.32 -9.82
CA ARG A 379 -3.56 1.17 -11.00
C ARG A 379 -2.76 0.50 -12.12
N GLU A 380 -1.60 -0.07 -11.79
CA GLU A 380 -0.75 -0.83 -12.72
C GLU A 380 -1.51 -2.02 -13.30
N TYR A 381 -2.22 -2.77 -12.45
CA TYR A 381 -3.06 -3.88 -12.89
C TYR A 381 -4.19 -3.41 -13.81
N ASN A 382 -4.87 -2.31 -13.49
CA ASN A 382 -5.90 -1.75 -14.35
C ASN A 382 -5.36 -1.32 -15.72
N THR A 383 -4.19 -0.68 -15.76
CA THR A 383 -3.51 -0.32 -17.01
C THR A 383 -3.11 -1.56 -17.81
N TYR A 384 -2.55 -2.58 -17.17
CA TYR A 384 -2.23 -3.86 -17.79
C TYR A 384 -3.46 -4.52 -18.45
N LEU A 385 -4.63 -4.45 -17.81
CA LEU A 385 -5.88 -4.96 -18.37
C LEU A 385 -6.37 -4.14 -19.58
N GLN A 386 -5.97 -2.87 -19.71
CA GLN A 386 -6.40 -1.97 -20.78
C GLN A 386 -5.48 -2.04 -22.00
N ASP A 387 -4.19 -2.33 -21.81
CA ASP A 387 -3.21 -2.46 -22.89
C ASP A 387 -3.49 -3.72 -23.73
N ARG A 388 -4.34 -3.55 -24.75
CA ARG A 388 -4.84 -4.61 -25.65
C ARG A 388 -3.79 -5.24 -26.59
N TYR A 389 -2.50 -4.97 -26.42
CA TYR A 389 -1.45 -5.49 -27.32
C TYR A 389 -0.69 -6.71 -26.80
N ALA A 390 -0.95 -7.19 -25.59
CA ALA A 390 -0.20 -8.33 -25.02
C ALA A 390 -0.82 -9.72 -25.29
N PHE A 391 -2.06 -9.81 -25.82
CA PHE A 391 -2.76 -11.09 -25.97
C PHE A 391 -3.38 -11.33 -27.37
N SER A 392 -2.86 -10.68 -28.41
CA SER A 392 -3.00 -11.19 -29.78
C SER A 392 -1.81 -12.11 -30.06
N ILE A 393 -1.91 -13.36 -29.60
CA ILE A 393 -1.10 -14.47 -30.12
C ILE A 393 -1.95 -15.20 -31.15
#